data_AF-A0A9D8Z280-F1
#
_entry.id   AF-A0A9D8Z280-F1
#
_cell.length_a   1.000
_cell.length_b   1.000
_cell.length_c   1.000
_cell.angle_alpha   90.00
_cell.angle_beta   90.00
_cell.angle_gamma   90.00
#
_symmetry.space_group_name_H-M   'P 1'
#
loop_
_entity.id
_entity.type
_entity.pdbx_description
1 polymer ?
#
loop_
_entity_poly.entity_id
_entity_poly.type
_entity_poly.pdbx_seq_one_letter_code
_entity_poly.pdbx_strand_id
1 'polypeptide(L)'
;MKKFALTTAALAVAFGVASPAFAGSNENDGLYDFDANIVSLDRNAGTINLSTGQTLDQSVEYFAFPARASVGDKVRIDIGQDNTLKAVRVLN
;
A
#
# COMPACT_ATOMS: atom_id res chain seq x y z
N MET A 1 -35.40 31.74 46.56
CA MET A 1 -35.68 31.34 45.17
C MET A 1 -34.55 31.80 44.25
N LYS A 2 -33.72 30.90 43.70
CA LYS A 2 -32.90 31.14 42.49
C LYS A 2 -32.73 29.83 41.71
N LYS A 3 -33.64 29.69 40.74
CA LYS A 3 -33.57 29.10 39.39
C LYS A 3 -32.60 27.92 39.13
N PHE A 4 -33.22 26.80 38.77
CA PHE A 4 -32.66 25.66 38.03
C PHE A 4 -32.01 26.10 36.71
N ALA A 5 -30.87 25.50 36.40
CA ALA A 5 -30.37 25.37 35.03
C ALA A 5 -30.09 23.89 34.77
N LEU A 6 -30.99 23.28 34.02
CA LEU A 6 -30.80 22.02 33.30
C LEU A 6 -30.08 22.34 31.97
N THR A 7 -29.65 21.28 31.27
CA THR A 7 -29.18 21.21 29.87
C THR A 7 -27.67 21.49 29.68
N THR A 8 -26.86 20.69 28.97
CA THR A 8 -27.10 19.67 27.94
C THR A 8 -25.92 18.69 27.86
N ALA A 9 -26.20 17.47 27.42
CA ALA A 9 -25.24 16.43 27.05
C ALA A 9 -24.23 16.88 25.98
N ALA A 10 -23.00 16.36 26.06
CA ALA A 10 -22.11 16.21 24.93
C ALA A 10 -21.60 14.77 24.89
N LEU A 11 -22.21 14.01 23.99
CA LEU A 11 -21.84 12.68 23.54
C LEU A 11 -20.48 12.77 22.83
N ALA A 12 -19.39 12.32 23.47
CA ALA A 12 -18.10 12.18 22.80
C ALA A 12 -18.06 10.81 22.09
N VAL A 13 -18.45 10.79 20.81
CA VAL A 13 -18.31 9.64 19.92
C VAL A 13 -16.93 9.67 19.25
N ALA A 14 -16.40 8.47 19.02
CA ALA A 14 -15.36 8.09 18.06
C ALA A 14 -13.90 8.37 18.43
N PHE A 15 -13.28 7.37 19.08
CA PHE A 15 -11.90 7.00 18.73
C PHE A 15 -11.94 6.34 17.35
N GLY A 16 -11.94 7.17 16.30
CA GLY A 16 -11.65 6.70 14.96
C GLY A 16 -10.26 6.07 14.96
N VAL A 17 -10.20 4.79 14.60
CA VAL A 17 -8.96 4.11 14.25
C VAL A 17 -8.25 4.97 13.21
N ALA A 18 -7.13 5.58 13.59
CA ALA A 18 -6.22 6.18 12.65
C ALA A 18 -5.62 5.02 11.85
N SER A 19 -6.26 4.64 10.74
CA SER A 19 -5.56 3.95 9.67
C SER A 19 -4.33 4.82 9.35
N PRO A 20 -3.10 4.28 9.35
CA PRO A 20 -1.97 5.04 8.87
C PRO A 20 -2.30 5.43 7.43
N ALA A 21 -2.48 6.74 7.22
CA ALA A 21 -2.52 7.29 5.88
C ALA A 21 -1.17 6.93 5.27
N PHE A 22 -1.18 6.02 4.30
CA PHE A 22 -0.06 5.88 3.37
C PHE A 22 0.18 7.28 2.84
N ALA A 23 1.28 7.89 3.27
CA ALA A 23 1.74 9.16 2.74
C ALA A 23 1.86 8.96 1.23
N GLY A 24 0.92 9.56 0.48
CA GLY A 24 1.02 9.66 -0.96
C GLY A 24 2.18 10.61 -1.27
N SER A 25 3.40 10.08 -1.24
CA SER A 25 4.56 10.75 -1.80
C SER A 25 4.34 10.80 -3.31
N ASN A 26 4.00 12.00 -3.77
CA ASN A 26 3.68 12.39 -5.14
C ASN A 26 4.94 12.44 -6.04
N GLU A 27 5.85 11.48 -5.85
CA GLU A 27 7.17 11.38 -6.50
C GLU A 27 7.44 9.95 -6.98
N ASN A 28 6.37 9.23 -7.36
CA ASN A 28 6.45 7.87 -7.90
C ASN A 28 6.07 7.84 -9.40
N ASP A 29 6.48 8.88 -10.13
CA ASP A 29 6.55 8.82 -11.59
C ASP A 29 7.81 8.02 -11.94
N GLY A 30 7.72 6.70 -11.75
CA GLY A 30 8.65 5.76 -12.34
C GLY A 30 8.64 6.01 -13.84
N LEU A 31 9.81 6.32 -14.42
CA LEU A 31 9.92 6.61 -15.85
C LEU A 31 9.54 5.43 -16.73
N TYR A 32 9.52 4.23 -16.13
CA TYR A 32 9.06 3.00 -16.72
C TYR A 32 8.16 2.29 -15.71
N ASP A 33 6.89 2.15 -16.09
CA ASP A 33 5.96 1.24 -15.45
C ASP A 33 5.65 0.07 -16.40
N PHE A 34 5.49 -1.11 -15.84
CA PHE A 34 4.93 -2.23 -16.61
C PHE A 34 3.95 -3.02 -15.78
N ASP A 35 3.00 -3.60 -16.50
CA ASP A 35 1.97 -4.46 -15.94
C ASP A 35 2.40 -5.92 -16.05
N ALA A 36 2.28 -6.68 -14.96
CA ALA A 36 2.52 -8.10 -14.94
C ALA A 36 1.53 -8.81 -14.02
N ASN A 37 1.38 -10.13 -14.20
CA ASN A 37 0.59 -10.94 -13.27
C ASN A 37 1.49 -11.63 -12.26
N ILE A 38 1.02 -11.76 -11.03
CA ILE A 38 1.70 -12.56 -10.01
C ILE A 38 1.52 -14.04 -10.34
N VAL A 39 2.63 -14.75 -10.57
CA VAL A 39 2.64 -16.20 -10.80
C VAL A 39 2.89 -16.96 -9.51
N SER A 40 3.74 -16.43 -8.64
CA SER A 40 3.91 -16.93 -7.27
C SER A 40 4.32 -15.80 -6.34
N LEU A 41 3.95 -15.94 -5.06
CA LEU A 41 4.17 -14.98 -4.01
C LEU A 41 4.65 -15.73 -2.77
N ASP A 42 5.88 -15.48 -2.35
CA ASP A 42 6.41 -15.94 -1.07
C ASP A 42 6.55 -14.75 -0.12
N ARG A 43 5.61 -14.65 0.82
CA ARG A 43 5.59 -13.56 1.81
C ARG A 43 6.60 -13.75 2.93
N ASN A 44 7.07 -14.97 3.18
CA ASN A 44 8.09 -15.24 4.20
C ASN A 44 9.47 -14.84 3.68
N ALA A 45 9.76 -15.16 2.41
CA ALA A 45 10.99 -14.72 1.75
C ALA A 45 10.90 -13.27 1.24
N GLY A 46 9.69 -12.71 1.11
CA GLY A 46 9.47 -11.38 0.56
C GLY A 46 9.66 -11.32 -0.96
N THR A 47 9.46 -12.44 -1.67
CA THR A 47 9.70 -12.55 -3.12
C THR A 47 8.40 -12.72 -3.92
N ILE A 48 8.39 -12.17 -5.13
CA ILE A 48 7.29 -12.36 -6.10
C ILE A 48 7.88 -12.76 -7.44
N ASN A 49 7.33 -13.81 -8.04
CA ASN A 49 7.61 -14.14 -9.43
C ASN A 49 6.46 -13.66 -10.31
N LEU A 50 6.83 -12.96 -11.38
CA LEU A 50 5.91 -12.34 -12.31
C LEU A 50 5.79 -13.15 -13.60
N SER A 51 4.69 -12.96 -14.32
CA SER A 51 4.44 -13.61 -15.61
C SER A 51 5.46 -13.20 -16.69
N THR A 52 6.17 -12.10 -16.48
CA THR A 52 7.27 -11.64 -17.34
C THR A 52 8.55 -12.46 -17.15
N GLY A 53 8.59 -13.37 -16.16
CA GLY A 53 9.77 -14.13 -15.78
C GLY A 53 10.71 -13.40 -14.81
N GLN A 54 10.35 -12.19 -14.38
CA GLN A 54 11.10 -11.44 -13.38
C GLN A 54 10.72 -11.86 -11.96
N THR A 55 11.71 -11.81 -11.06
CA THR A 55 11.53 -12.00 -9.62
C THR A 55 11.80 -10.68 -8.92
N LEU A 56 10.84 -10.21 -8.12
CA LEU A 56 10.99 -9.04 -7.26
C LEU A 56 11.30 -9.50 -5.85
N ASP A 57 12.27 -8.86 -5.19
CA ASP A 57 12.73 -9.22 -3.86
C ASP A 57 12.71 -7.99 -2.93
N GLN A 58 11.76 -7.98 -1.98
CA GLN A 58 11.66 -6.93 -0.97
C GLN A 58 12.82 -6.87 0.01
N SER A 59 13.61 -7.94 0.15
CA SER A 59 14.75 -7.93 1.07
C SER A 59 15.88 -7.01 0.58
N VAL A 60 15.90 -6.73 -0.73
CA VAL A 60 16.93 -5.92 -1.40
C VAL A 60 16.46 -4.48 -1.61
N GLU A 61 15.15 -4.26 -1.74
CA GLU A 61 14.59 -2.96 -2.13
C GLU A 61 13.58 -2.43 -1.11
N TYR A 62 13.66 -1.14 -0.82
CA TYR A 62 12.84 -0.41 0.16
C TYR A 62 11.39 -0.17 -0.32
N PHE A 63 10.67 -1.20 -0.74
CA PHE A 63 9.26 -1.10 -1.09
C PHE A 63 8.42 -2.03 -0.22
N ALA A 64 7.17 -1.64 0.05
CA ALA A 64 6.21 -2.46 0.79
C ALA A 64 5.25 -3.12 -0.21
N PHE A 65 5.26 -4.44 -0.30
CA PHE A 65 4.28 -5.16 -1.12
C PHE A 65 2.87 -4.89 -0.57
N PRO A 66 1.88 -4.70 -1.45
CA PRO A 66 0.49 -4.57 -1.04
C PRO A 66 0.06 -5.83 -0.28
N ALA A 67 -0.34 -5.70 0.98
CA ALA A 67 -0.77 -6.83 1.80
C ALA A 67 -1.93 -7.63 1.19
N ARG A 68 -2.67 -7.03 0.24
CA ARG A 68 -3.78 -7.64 -0.50
C ARG A 68 -3.38 -8.40 -1.78
N ALA A 69 -2.13 -8.29 -2.23
CA ALA A 69 -1.68 -8.93 -3.47
C ALA A 69 -1.73 -10.46 -3.38
N SER A 70 -2.29 -11.12 -4.39
CA SER A 70 -2.48 -12.56 -4.47
C SER A 70 -1.98 -13.10 -5.81
N VAL A 71 -1.73 -14.41 -5.87
CA VAL A 71 -1.39 -15.07 -7.14
C VAL A 71 -2.55 -14.93 -8.12
N GLY A 72 -2.25 -14.53 -9.36
CA GLY A 72 -3.22 -14.21 -10.39
C GLY A 72 -3.59 -12.73 -10.46
N ASP A 73 -3.28 -11.94 -9.43
CA ASP A 73 -3.52 -10.50 -9.47
C ASP A 73 -2.60 -9.84 -10.49
N LYS A 74 -3.16 -8.84 -11.18
CA LYS A 74 -2.40 -7.94 -12.03
C LYS A 74 -1.77 -6.87 -11.15
N VAL A 75 -0.48 -6.64 -11.34
CA VAL A 75 0.28 -5.60 -10.64
C VAL A 75 0.96 -4.67 -11.63
N ARG A 76 1.11 -3.42 -11.23
CA ARG A 76 1.97 -2.43 -11.87
C ARG A 76 3.22 -2.27 -11.03
N ILE A 77 4.35 -2.24 -11.72
CA ILE A 77 5.68 -2.14 -11.12
C ILE A 77 6.30 -0.85 -11.63
N ASP A 78 6.68 0.02 -10.70
CA ASP A 78 7.22 1.33 -11.00
C ASP A 78 8.73 1.32 -10.76
N ILE A 79 9.49 1.49 -11.85
CA ILE A 79 10.95 1.54 -11.79
C ILE A 79 11.42 2.98 -11.91
N GLY A 80 12.31 3.38 -10.99
CA GLY A 80 12.96 4.68 -11.01
C GLY A 80 14.01 4.83 -12.11
N GLN A 81 14.47 6.05 -12.34
CA GLN A 81 15.54 6.36 -13.31
C GLN A 81 16.88 5.66 -13.01
N ASP A 82 17.10 5.34 -11.74
CA ASP A 82 18.25 4.60 -11.21
C ASP A 82 18.11 3.08 -11.38
N ASN A 83 17.08 2.62 -12.11
CA ASN A 83 16.73 1.22 -12.30
C ASN A 83 16.41 0.48 -10.99
N THR A 84 15.98 1.22 -9.96
CA THR A 84 15.53 0.67 -8.68
C THR A 84 14.02 0.54 -8.66
N LEU A 85 13.51 -0.51 -8.02
CA LEU A 85 12.07 -0.62 -7.78
C LEU A 85 11.61 0.44 -6.78
N LYS A 86 10.62 1.23 -7.18
CA LYS A 86 10.04 2.29 -6.34
C LYS A 86 8.71 1.90 -5.73
N ALA A 87 7.85 1.20 -6.48
CA ALA A 87 6.57 0.74 -5.98
C ALA A 87 6.03 -0.46 -6.75
N VAL A 88 5.18 -1.23 -6.06
CA VAL A 88 4.36 -2.28 -6.67
C VAL A 88 2.91 -2.04 -6.26
N ARG A 89 2.03 -1.89 -7.24
CA ARG A 89 0.61 -1.54 -7.05
C ARG A 89 -0.26 -2.63 -7.65
N VAL A 90 -1.18 -3.19 -6.87
CA VAL A 90 -2.19 -4.12 -7.39
C VAL A 90 -3.22 -3.34 -8.20
N LEU A 91 -3.43 -3.75 -9.45
CA LEU A 91 -4.45 -3.24 -10.36
C LEU A 91 -5.72 -4.07 -10.15
N ASN A 92 -6.62 -3.59 -9.29
CA ASN A 92 -7.94 -4.19 -9.07
C ASN A 92 -8.83 -4.06 -10.32
#